data_AF-A0ABD5Q7C6-F1
#
_entry.id   AF-A0ABD5Q7C6-F1
#
_cell.length_a   1.000
_cell.length_b   1.000
_cell.length_c   1.000
_cell.angle_alpha   90.00
_cell.angle_beta   90.00
_cell.angle_gamma   90.00
#
_symmetry.space_group_name_H-M   'P 1'
#
loop_
_entity.id
_entity.type
_entity.pdbx_description
1 polymer ?
#
loop_
_entity_poly.entity_id
_entity_poly.type
_entity_poly.pdbx_seq_one_letter_code
_entity_poly.pdbx_strand_id
1 'polypeptide(L)' 'MARITYDDPDGVQTVEVGAEKISDSGKVHGVRVQLDDGSYLHLPYARLYAVEMSEEEGKVDYSEP' A
#
# COMPACT_ATOMS: atom_id res chain seq x y z
N MET A 1 -9.80 -0.27 3.37
CA MET A 1 -9.12 -0.69 2.12
C MET A 1 -7.80 0.06 2.00
N ALA A 2 -6.82 -0.48 1.28
CA ALA A 2 -5.53 0.19 1.09
C ALA A 2 -5.12 0.17 -0.39
N ARG A 3 -4.74 1.33 -0.90
CA ARG A 3 -4.21 1.52 -2.25
C ARG A 3 -2.71 1.73 -2.18
N ILE A 4 -1.97 0.92 -2.92
CA ILE A 4 -0.51 0.90 -2.92
C ILE A 4 -0.03 1.25 -4.30
N THR A 5 0.74 2.33 -4.41
CA THR A 5 1.35 2.77 -5.67
C THR A 5 2.86 2.57 -5.58
N TYR A 6 3.43 1.87 -6.55
CA TYR A 6 4.84 1.51 -6.58
C TYR A 6 5.42 1.50 -7.99
N ASP A 7 6.74 1.56 -8.08
CA ASP A 7 7.52 1.46 -9.31
C ASP A 7 7.86 0.00 -9.63
N ASP A 8 7.54 -0.42 -10.85
CA ASP A 8 7.85 -1.73 -11.42
C ASP A 8 8.62 -1.54 -12.75
N PRO A 9 9.36 -2.53 -13.28
CA PRO A 9 10.05 -2.39 -14.57
C PRO A 9 9.14 -1.98 -15.74
N ASP A 10 7.85 -2.29 -15.67
CA ASP A 10 6.84 -1.89 -16.67
C ASP A 10 6.25 -0.49 -16.41
N GLY A 11 6.65 0.18 -15.33
CA GLY A 11 6.24 1.52 -14.94
C GLY A 11 5.56 1.59 -13.57
N VAL A 12 4.85 2.69 -13.31
CA VAL A 12 4.13 2.90 -12.05
C VAL A 12 2.87 2.04 -12.03
N GLN A 13 2.77 1.17 -11.02
CA GLN A 13 1.64 0.28 -10.79
C GLN A 13 0.87 0.71 -9.54
N THR A 14 -0.44 0.45 -9.56
CA THR A 14 -1.31 0.68 -8.41
C THR A 14 -2.11 -0.59 -8.13
N VAL A 15 -2.06 -1.08 -6.89
CA VAL A 15 -2.84 -2.24 -6.43
C VAL A 15 -3.71 -1.85 -5.25
N GLU A 16 -4.92 -2.40 -5.20
CA GLU A 16 -5.86 -2.20 -4.11
C GLU A 16 -6.03 -3.52 -3.36
N VAL A 17 -5.75 -3.49 -2.06
CA VAL A 17 -5.83 -4.67 -1.18
C VAL A 17 -6.50 -4.32 0.14
N GLY A 18 -6.93 -5.35 0.87
CA GLY A 18 -7.32 -5.18 2.28
C GLY A 18 -6.14 -4.66 3.10
N ALA A 19 -6.39 -3.76 4.05
CA ALA A 19 -5.33 -3.21 4.90
C ALA A 19 -4.67 -4.32 5.74
N GLU A 20 -5.42 -5.37 6.10
CA GLU A 20 -4.88 -6.54 6.80
C GLU A 20 -3.90 -7.38 5.97
N LYS A 21 -3.87 -7.17 4.65
CA LYS A 21 -2.99 -7.89 3.72
C LYS A 21 -1.62 -7.22 3.57
N ILE A 22 -1.39 -6.09 4.24
CA ILE A 22 -0.12 -5.34 4.22
C ILE A 22 0.64 -5.60 5.51
N SER A 23 1.92 -5.97 5.39
CA SER A 23 2.80 -6.24 6.53
C SER A 23 4.23 -5.78 6.23
N ASP A 24 5.09 -5.69 7.25
CA ASP A 24 6.52 -5.47 7.02
C ASP A 24 7.15 -6.66 6.29
N SER A 25 8.08 -6.38 5.37
CA SER A 25 8.76 -7.41 4.61
C SER A 25 10.00 -7.93 5.36
N GLY A 26 9.97 -9.19 5.76
CA GLY A 26 11.15 -9.88 6.29
C GLY A 26 12.25 -10.19 5.26
N LYS A 27 12.05 -9.85 3.97
CA LYS A 27 13.00 -10.15 2.87
C LYS A 27 13.69 -8.91 2.30
N VAL A 28 13.01 -7.78 2.31
CA VAL A 28 13.49 -6.50 1.77
C VAL A 28 13.14 -5.40 2.75
N HIS A 29 13.93 -4.34 2.80
CA HIS A 29 13.58 -3.18 3.61
C HIS A 29 12.39 -2.44 2.97
N GLY A 30 11.18 -2.80 3.39
CA GLY A 30 9.95 -2.43 2.71
C GLY A 30 8.74 -3.19 3.20
N VAL A 31 7.66 -3.17 2.41
CA VAL A 31 6.40 -3.82 2.76
C VAL A 31 6.18 -5.10 1.95
N ARG A 32 5.42 -6.02 2.53
CA ARG A 32 4.87 -7.20 1.88
C ARG A 32 3.37 -7.04 1.75
N VAL A 33 2.87 -7.32 0.56
CA VAL A 33 1.45 -7.25 0.20
C VAL A 33 0.99 -8.65 -0.23
N GLN A 34 -0.07 -9.15 0.38
CA GLN A 34 -0.71 -10.38 -0.06
C GLN A 34 -1.76 -10.06 -1.13
N LEU A 35 -1.59 -10.63 -2.33
CA LEU A 35 -2.52 -10.48 -3.45
C LEU A 35 -3.68 -11.50 -3.33
N ASP A 36 -4.75 -11.29 -4.09
CA ASP A 36 -5.95 -12.15 -4.04
C ASP A 36 -5.74 -13.57 -4.54
N ASP A 37 -4.73 -13.78 -5.39
CA ASP A 37 -4.29 -15.11 -5.83
C ASP A 37 -3.46 -15.86 -4.76
N GLY A 38 -3.27 -15.25 -3.58
CA GLY A 38 -2.49 -15.78 -2.48
C GLY A 38 -0.98 -15.60 -2.63
N SER A 39 -0.51 -14.96 -3.71
CA SER A 39 0.89 -14.61 -3.88
C SER A 39 1.29 -13.42 -3.00
N TYR A 40 2.60 -13.24 -2.79
CA TYR A 40 3.15 -12.15 -2.00
C TYR A 40 4.03 -11.26 -2.85
N LEU A 41 3.68 -9.98 -2.88
CA LEU A 41 4.48 -8.93 -3.49
C LEU A 41 5.34 -8.27 -2.41
N HIS A 42 6.66 -8.31 -2.59
CA HIS A 42 7.61 -7.66 -1.69
C HIS A 42 8.11 -6.36 -2.33
N LEU A 43 7.73 -5.23 -1.75
CA LEU A 43 8.01 -3.88 -2.26
C LEU A 43 9.05 -3.18 -1.39
N PRO A 44 10.27 -2.95 -1.88
CA PRO A 44 11.25 -2.11 -1.19
C PRO A 44 10.72 -0.67 -1.06
N TYR A 45 11.01 0.00 0.06
CA TYR A 45 10.58 1.40 0.26
C TYR A 45 11.10 2.36 -0.82
N ALA A 46 12.25 2.06 -1.41
CA ALA A 46 12.82 2.85 -2.51
C ALA A 46 11.94 2.88 -3.77
N ARG A 47 11.01 1.93 -3.93
CA ARG A 47 10.07 1.84 -5.05
C ARG A 47 8.63 2.12 -4.64
N LEU A 48 8.38 2.39 -3.36
CA LEU A 48 7.05 2.63 -2.85
C LEU A 48 6.76 4.14 -2.94
N TYR A 49 5.79 4.52 -3.77
CA TYR A 49 5.39 5.92 -3.89
C TYR A 49 4.34 6.33 -2.87
N ALA A 50 3.34 5.48 -2.65
CA ALA A 50 2.27 5.78 -1.71
C ALA A 50 1.62 4.50 -1.16
N VAL A 51 1.21 4.56 0.10
CA VAL A 51 0.26 3.63 0.71
C VAL A 51 -0.87 4.48 1.27
N GLU A 52 -2.00 4.48 0.59
CA GLU A 52 -3.18 5.26 0.96
C GLU A 52 -4.18 4.32 1.61
N MET A 53 -4.41 4.49 2.91
CA MET A 53 -5.44 3.74 3.62
C MET A 53 -6.75 4.52 3.54
N SER A 54 -7.77 3.90 2.96
CA SER A 54 -9.14 4.37 3.07
C SER A 54 -9.79 3.61 4.22
N GLU A 55 -9.76 4.23 5.40
CA GLU A 55 -10.78 3.99 6.40
C GLU A 55 -12.06 4.66 5.90
N GLU A 56 -13.21 4.00 6.06
CA GLU A 56 -14.49 4.70 5.98
C GLU A 56 -14.59 5.56 7.25
N GLU A 57 -13.74 6.58 7.35
CA GLU A 57 -13.64 7.48 8.49
C GLU A 57 -14.30 8.81 8.10
N GLY A 58 -15.36 9.16 8.82
CA GLY A 58 -16.15 10.35 8.57
C GLY A 58 -15.28 11.61 8.52
N LYS A 59 -15.61 12.50 7.58
CA LYS A 59 -15.09 13.87 7.44
C LYS A 59 -14.40 14.40 8.71
N VAL A 60 -13.08 14.51 8.68
CA VAL A 60 -12.39 15.43 9.59
C VAL A 60 -12.46 16.81 8.95
N ASP A 61 -13.32 17.67 9.51
CA ASP A 61 -13.43 19.07 9.13
C ASP A 61 -12.26 19.83 9.74
N TYR A 62 -11.34 20.32 8.89
CA TYR A 62 -10.18 21.11 9.31
C TYR A 62 -10.44 22.62 9.20
N SER A 63 -11.69 23.05 9.31
CA SER A 63 -12.04 24.48 9.34
C SER A 63 -11.93 25.01 10.76
N GLU A 64 -10.73 25.34 11.23
CA GLU A 64 -10.47 26.42 12.21
C GLU A 64 -8.96 26.63 12.41
N PRO A 65 -8.47 27.84 12.13
CA PRO A 65 -8.02 28.73 13.20
C PRO A 65 -8.75 30.08 13.28
#